data_AF-K1ZT01-F1
#
_entry.id   AF-K1ZT01-F1
#
_cell.length_a   1.000
_cell.length_b   1.000
_cell.length_c   1.000
_cell.angle_alpha   90.00
_cell.angle_beta   90.00
_cell.angle_gamma   90.00
#
_symmetry.space_group_name_H-M   'P 1'
#
loop_
_entity.id
_entity.type
_entity.pdbx_description
1 polymer ?
#
loop_
_entity_poly.entity_id
_entity_poly.type
_entity_poly.pdbx_seq_one_letter_code
_entity_poly.pdbx_strand_id
1 'polypeptide(L)'
;MKLKTESGQSLAEYVLILVLLAIIVILVLGLIAGYQTEKNFEKAIDNGDIVLVGNPILPGQVGNPLHTEIDSADVPSRGIEIDSYPGKFLVTGCENFLILGTQATSVYVATPVPTEVANMIVISVPLRPGGYVQVCVPDELSDVPIFLWSK
;
A
#
# COMPACT_ATOMS: atom_id res chain seq x y z
N MET A 1 45.82 23.04 38.64
CA MET A 1 45.42 21.70 38.14
C MET A 1 43.89 21.69 38.08
N LYS A 2 43.27 21.80 36.90
CA LYS A 2 41.81 21.81 36.74
C LYS A 2 41.33 20.35 36.73
N LEU A 3 40.66 19.92 37.79
CA LEU A 3 39.89 18.67 37.79
C LEU A 3 38.66 18.91 36.91
N LYS A 4 38.66 18.28 35.74
CA LYS A 4 37.53 18.27 34.81
C LYS A 4 36.54 17.25 35.37
N THR A 5 35.55 17.71 36.12
CA THR A 5 34.51 16.84 36.66
C THR A 5 33.72 16.27 35.49
N GLU A 6 33.88 14.98 35.21
CA GLU A 6 33.02 14.27 34.27
C GLU A 6 31.60 14.30 34.84
N SER A 7 30.69 14.99 34.16
CA SER A 7 29.28 15.01 34.50
C SER A 7 28.71 13.62 34.22
N GLY A 8 28.59 12.80 35.26
CA GLY A 8 27.90 11.51 35.18
C GLY A 8 26.45 11.73 34.73
N GLN A 9 25.96 10.84 33.87
CA GLN A 9 24.59 10.91 33.35
C GLN A 9 23.58 10.98 34.50
N SER A 10 22.68 11.96 34.45
CA SER A 10 21.63 12.07 35.46
C SER A 10 20.60 10.94 35.30
N LEU A 11 19.87 10.60 36.37
CA LEU A 11 18.80 9.59 36.33
C LEU A 11 17.73 9.90 35.26
N ALA A 12 17.49 11.19 34.99
CA ALA A 12 16.59 11.62 33.91
C ALA A 12 17.11 11.25 32.52
N GLU A 13 18.43 11.29 32.31
CA GLU A 13 19.05 10.87 31.04
C GLU A 13 18.92 9.37 30.83
N TYR A 14 19.08 8.57 31.89
CA TYR A 14 18.85 7.11 31.81
C TYR A 14 17.39 6.77 31.47
N VAL A 15 16.43 7.45 32.08
CA VAL A 15 15.01 7.26 31.77
C VAL A 15 14.72 7.66 30.32
N LEU A 16 15.25 8.79 29.86
CA LEU A 16 15.10 9.24 28.47
C LEU A 16 15.66 8.21 27.48
N ILE A 17 16.86 7.66 27.76
CA ILE A 17 17.49 6.65 26.91
C ILE A 17 16.65 5.37 26.86
N LEU A 18 16.10 4.92 27.99
CA LEU A 18 15.23 3.74 28.03
C LEU A 18 13.95 3.94 27.23
N VAL A 19 13.32 5.11 27.30
CA VAL A 19 12.12 5.44 26.51
C VAL A 19 12.46 5.47 25.02
N LEU A 20 13.56 6.11 24.63
CA LEU A 20 14.03 6.10 23.24
C LEU A 20 14.29 4.69 22.73
N LEU A 21 14.93 3.84 23.54
CA LEU A 21 15.23 2.46 23.19
C LEU A 21 13.93 1.64 23.02
N ALA A 22 12.95 1.84 23.90
CA ALA A 22 11.64 1.20 23.77
C ALA A 22 10.92 1.61 22.47
N ILE A 23 10.94 2.91 22.13
CA ILE A 23 10.37 3.41 20.87
C ILE A 23 11.08 2.77 19.67
N ILE A 24 12.41 2.73 19.67
CA ILE A 24 13.18 2.11 18.59
C ILE A 24 12.83 0.62 18.45
N VAL A 25 12.73 -0.13 19.55
CA VAL A 25 12.34 -1.54 19.51
C VAL A 25 10.94 -1.73 18.92
N ILE A 26 9.96 -0.90 19.33
CA ILE A 26 8.60 -0.96 18.80
C ILE A 26 8.59 -0.66 17.29
N LEU A 27 9.33 0.37 16.85
CA LEU A 27 9.44 0.71 15.42
C LEU A 27 10.06 -0.43 14.61
N VAL A 28 11.16 -1.03 15.10
CA VAL A 28 11.82 -2.15 14.43
C VAL A 28 10.91 -3.37 14.35
N LEU A 29 10.21 -3.72 15.43
CA LEU A 29 9.26 -4.83 15.42
C LEU A 29 8.10 -4.58 14.46
N GLY A 30 7.58 -3.35 14.41
CA GLY A 30 6.53 -2.96 13.45
C GLY A 30 6.98 -3.11 12.00
N LEU A 31 8.20 -2.67 11.68
CA LEU A 31 8.78 -2.81 10.33
C LEU A 31 8.96 -4.28 9.93
N ILE A 32 9.47 -5.12 10.83
CA ILE A 32 9.68 -6.55 10.57
C ILE A 32 8.33 -7.26 10.37
N ALA A 33 7.35 -6.98 11.23
CA ALA A 33 6.02 -7.58 11.12
C ALA A 33 5.34 -7.20 9.79
N GLY A 34 5.37 -5.92 9.40
CA GLY A 34 4.84 -5.47 8.12
C GLY A 34 5.49 -6.16 6.92
N TYR A 35 6.82 -6.24 6.93
CA TYR A 35 7.58 -6.89 5.85
C TYR A 35 7.31 -8.40 5.74
N GLN A 36 7.13 -9.09 6.88
CA GLN A 36 6.80 -10.52 6.86
C GLN A 36 5.38 -10.76 6.33
N THR A 37 4.41 -9.93 6.71
CA THR A 37 3.03 -10.04 6.21
C THR A 37 2.98 -9.91 4.70
N GLU A 38 3.66 -8.91 4.14
CA GLU A 38 3.74 -8.71 2.69
C GLU A 38 4.34 -9.93 1.99
N LYS A 39 5.48 -10.43 2.47
CA LYS A 39 6.10 -11.64 1.90
C LYS A 39 5.25 -12.89 1.99
N ASN A 40 4.47 -13.03 3.06
CA ASN A 40 3.59 -14.18 3.22
C ASN A 40 2.40 -14.08 2.27
N PHE A 41 1.88 -12.88 2.05
CA PHE A 41 0.82 -12.64 1.06
C PHE A 41 1.31 -12.93 -0.37
N GLU A 42 2.48 -12.41 -0.75
CA GLU A 42 3.09 -12.69 -2.08
C GLU A 42 3.25 -14.19 -2.32
N LYS A 43 3.77 -14.93 -1.32
CA LYS A 43 3.89 -16.40 -1.39
C LYS A 43 2.53 -17.09 -1.51
N ALA A 44 1.51 -16.61 -0.81
CA ALA A 44 0.18 -17.20 -0.86
C ALA A 44 -0.47 -17.00 -2.26
N ILE A 45 -0.23 -15.86 -2.91
CA ILE A 45 -0.61 -15.61 -4.30
C ILE A 45 0.14 -16.58 -5.23
N ASP A 46 1.48 -16.70 -5.08
CA ASP A 46 2.31 -17.56 -5.93
C ASP A 46 1.94 -19.05 -5.81
N ASN A 47 1.60 -19.50 -4.60
CA ASN A 47 1.14 -20.86 -4.34
C ASN A 47 -0.30 -21.11 -4.81
N GLY A 48 -1.06 -20.05 -5.14
CA GLY A 48 -2.46 -20.13 -5.51
C GLY A 48 -3.44 -20.28 -4.34
N ASP A 49 -2.97 -20.08 -3.10
CA ASP A 49 -3.81 -20.08 -1.90
C ASP A 49 -4.76 -18.87 -1.88
N ILE A 50 -4.30 -17.74 -2.43
CA ILE A 50 -5.10 -16.53 -2.66
C ILE A 50 -5.23 -16.30 -4.17
N VAL A 51 -6.46 -16.12 -4.63
CA VAL A 51 -6.74 -15.80 -6.04
C VAL A 51 -7.48 -14.47 -6.09
N LEU A 52 -6.75 -13.40 -6.39
CA LEU A 52 -7.34 -12.09 -6.65
C LEU A 52 -7.55 -11.88 -8.15
N VAL A 53 -8.81 -11.80 -8.56
CA VAL A 53 -9.20 -11.49 -9.93
C VAL A 53 -9.52 -10.01 -10.02
N GLY A 54 -8.98 -9.34 -11.04
CA GLY A 54 -9.23 -7.93 -11.30
C GLY A 54 -9.56 -7.70 -12.77
N ASN A 55 -10.17 -6.55 -13.05
CA ASN A 55 -10.41 -6.12 -14.42
C ASN A 55 -9.09 -5.58 -15.01
N PRO A 56 -8.60 -6.07 -16.16
CA PRO A 56 -7.42 -5.51 -16.79
C PRO A 56 -7.75 -4.22 -17.54
N ILE A 57 -7.00 -3.16 -17.28
CA ILE A 57 -7.07 -1.88 -17.99
C ILE A 57 -5.74 -1.67 -18.72
N LEU A 58 -5.81 -1.51 -20.05
CA LEU A 58 -4.62 -1.33 -20.88
C LEU A 58 -4.14 0.13 -20.87
N PRO A 59 -2.88 0.41 -21.23
CA PRO A 59 -2.37 1.76 -21.39
C PRO A 59 -3.26 2.63 -22.28
N GLY A 60 -3.60 3.83 -21.78
CA GLY A 60 -4.47 4.78 -22.47
C GLY A 60 -5.97 4.48 -22.34
N GLN A 61 -6.35 3.47 -21.57
CA GLN A 61 -7.76 3.14 -21.31
C GLN A 61 -8.24 3.67 -19.97
N VAL A 62 -9.55 3.78 -19.88
CA VAL A 62 -10.30 4.06 -18.66
C VAL A 62 -11.18 2.87 -18.37
N GLY A 63 -11.28 2.47 -17.11
CA GLY A 63 -12.12 1.37 -16.67
C GLY A 63 -12.55 1.50 -15.22
N ASN A 64 -13.22 0.45 -14.74
CA ASN A 64 -13.72 0.35 -13.38
C ASN A 64 -13.11 -0.89 -12.71
N PRO A 65 -12.93 -0.88 -11.37
CA PRO A 65 -12.50 -2.04 -10.62
C PRO A 65 -13.55 -3.16 -10.66
N LEU A 66 -13.07 -4.40 -10.60
CA LEU A 66 -13.94 -5.56 -10.40
C LEU A 66 -14.29 -5.71 -8.91
N HIS A 67 -15.55 -5.99 -8.59
CA HIS A 67 -15.91 -6.37 -7.23
C HIS A 67 -15.24 -7.71 -6.85
N THR A 68 -14.68 -7.79 -5.64
CA THR A 68 -14.09 -9.00 -5.08
C THR A 68 -14.59 -9.27 -3.66
N GLU A 69 -14.68 -10.54 -3.29
CA GLU A 69 -15.06 -10.99 -1.94
C GLU A 69 -13.85 -11.07 -0.99
N ILE A 70 -12.64 -10.71 -1.47
CA ILE A 70 -11.43 -10.72 -0.65
C ILE A 70 -11.51 -9.62 0.40
N ASP A 71 -11.26 -9.97 1.66
CA ASP A 71 -11.23 -9.00 2.75
C ASP A 71 -10.09 -7.99 2.52
N SER A 72 -10.41 -6.72 2.71
CA SER A 72 -9.45 -5.62 2.68
C SER A 72 -8.32 -5.83 3.69
N ALA A 73 -8.56 -6.48 4.82
CA ALA A 73 -7.54 -6.77 5.83
C ALA A 73 -6.46 -7.74 5.33
N ASP A 74 -6.79 -8.62 4.38
CA ASP A 74 -5.89 -9.65 3.86
C ASP A 74 -4.91 -9.12 2.80
N VAL A 75 -5.26 -8.00 2.16
CA VAL A 75 -4.41 -7.37 1.15
C VAL A 75 -3.47 -6.36 1.82
N PRO A 76 -2.14 -6.48 1.65
CA PRO A 76 -1.18 -5.58 2.27
C PRO A 76 -1.37 -4.15 1.76
N SER A 77 -1.38 -3.18 2.67
CA SER A 77 -1.40 -1.76 2.30
C SER A 77 -0.08 -1.39 1.62
N ARG A 78 -0.15 -0.73 0.47
CA ARG A 78 1.01 -0.13 -0.19
C ARG A 78 0.93 1.39 -0.11
N GLY A 79 2.07 2.04 -0.36
CA GLY A 79 2.18 3.49 -0.38
C GLY A 79 1.53 4.06 -1.63
N ILE A 80 2.32 4.75 -2.46
CA ILE A 80 1.84 5.32 -3.74
C ILE A 80 2.21 4.47 -4.96
N GLU A 81 2.80 3.30 -4.73
CA GLU A 81 3.49 2.52 -5.74
C GLU A 81 2.73 1.24 -6.09
N ILE A 82 2.39 1.08 -7.37
CA ILE A 82 1.79 -0.13 -7.95
C ILE A 82 2.91 -1.01 -8.49
N ASP A 83 2.91 -2.28 -8.10
CA ASP A 83 3.92 -3.27 -8.50
C ASP A 83 3.22 -4.48 -9.14
N SER A 84 3.95 -5.56 -9.34
CA SER A 84 3.51 -6.84 -9.86
C SER A 84 2.53 -7.60 -8.96
N TYR A 85 2.57 -7.38 -7.65
CA TYR A 85 1.66 -7.97 -6.68
C TYR A 85 0.54 -7.01 -6.25
N PRO A 86 -0.66 -7.52 -5.95
CA PRO A 86 -1.77 -6.72 -5.41
C PRO A 86 -1.39 -5.95 -4.16
N GLY A 87 -1.53 -4.63 -4.24
CA GLY A 87 -1.46 -3.73 -3.10
C GLY A 87 -2.82 -3.11 -2.83
N LYS A 88 -3.11 -2.86 -1.55
CA LYS A 88 -4.28 -2.09 -1.11
C LYS A 88 -3.93 -0.61 -1.00
N PHE A 89 -4.80 0.21 -1.57
CA PHE A 89 -4.75 1.66 -1.55
C PHE A 89 -6.09 2.18 -1.02
N LEU A 90 -6.05 3.13 -0.10
CA LEU A 90 -7.25 3.82 0.38
C LEU A 90 -7.35 5.13 -0.37
N VAL A 91 -8.44 5.31 -1.11
CA VAL A 91 -8.60 6.46 -2.02
C VAL A 91 -9.71 7.37 -1.53
N THR A 92 -9.44 8.67 -1.50
CA THR A 92 -10.44 9.72 -1.26
C THR A 92 -10.42 10.73 -2.40
N GLY A 93 -11.55 10.92 -3.08
CA GLY A 93 -11.61 11.75 -4.29
C GLY A 93 -10.77 11.17 -5.44
N CYS A 94 -9.88 11.97 -6.03
CA CYS A 94 -8.99 11.55 -7.11
C CYS A 94 -7.53 11.53 -6.68
N GLU A 95 -6.91 10.35 -6.71
CA GLU A 95 -5.51 10.14 -6.35
C GLU A 95 -4.70 9.53 -7.50
N ASN A 96 -3.38 9.70 -7.44
CA ASN A 96 -2.46 9.24 -8.46
C ASN A 96 -1.45 8.25 -7.87
N PHE A 97 -1.34 7.09 -8.49
CA PHE A 97 -0.47 6.00 -8.05
C PHE A 97 0.56 5.69 -9.14
N LEU A 98 1.83 5.60 -8.75
CA LEU A 98 2.95 5.38 -9.67
C LEU A 98 3.07 3.89 -10.03
N ILE A 99 3.11 3.57 -11.32
CA ILE A 99 3.46 2.20 -11.75
C ILE A 99 4.97 2.01 -11.66
N LEU A 100 5.41 1.09 -10.80
CA LEU A 100 6.79 0.63 -10.74
C LEU A 100 7.05 -0.35 -11.89
N GLY A 101 7.90 0.09 -12.82
CA GLY A 101 8.32 -0.73 -13.97
C GLY A 101 7.84 -0.16 -15.30
N THR A 102 8.77 -0.01 -16.23
CA THR A 102 8.51 0.54 -17.57
C THR A 102 7.93 -0.49 -18.55
N GLN A 103 7.68 -1.72 -18.08
CA GLN A 103 7.22 -2.84 -18.91
C GLN A 103 5.78 -3.29 -18.62
N ALA A 104 5.09 -2.65 -17.66
CA ALA A 104 3.70 -2.98 -17.37
C ALA A 104 2.84 -2.84 -18.63
N THR A 105 2.19 -3.93 -19.02
CA THR A 105 1.31 -4.01 -20.19
C THR A 105 -0.16 -3.81 -19.85
N SER A 106 -0.51 -3.99 -18.58
CA SER A 106 -1.86 -3.85 -18.05
C SER A 106 -1.84 -3.51 -16.57
N VAL A 107 -2.82 -2.76 -16.12
CA VAL A 107 -3.10 -2.52 -14.70
C VAL A 107 -4.37 -3.28 -14.36
N TYR A 108 -4.29 -4.15 -13.37
CA TYR A 108 -5.43 -4.89 -12.86
C TYR A 108 -5.99 -4.19 -11.64
N VAL A 109 -7.32 -4.17 -11.58
CA VAL A 109 -8.05 -3.39 -10.60
C VAL A 109 -9.19 -4.19 -9.99
N ALA A 110 -9.24 -4.21 -8.66
CA ALA A 110 -10.32 -4.86 -7.90
C ALA A 110 -10.67 -4.04 -6.67
N THR A 111 -11.85 -4.29 -6.09
CA THR A 111 -12.30 -3.61 -4.87
C THR A 111 -13.29 -4.47 -4.09
N PRO A 112 -13.26 -4.47 -2.76
CA PRO A 112 -14.22 -5.20 -1.95
C PRO A 112 -15.56 -4.48 -1.80
N VAL A 113 -15.69 -3.25 -2.32
CA VAL A 113 -16.96 -2.52 -2.24
C VAL A 113 -18.01 -3.12 -3.18
N PRO A 114 -19.33 -2.95 -2.90
CA PRO A 114 -20.39 -3.47 -3.74
C PRO A 114 -20.27 -3.04 -5.21
N THR A 115 -20.76 -3.87 -6.12
CA THR A 115 -20.65 -3.66 -7.58
C THR A 115 -21.20 -2.30 -8.02
N GLU A 116 -22.26 -1.81 -7.38
CA GLU A 116 -22.86 -0.50 -7.65
C GLU A 116 -21.86 0.63 -7.38
N VAL A 117 -21.09 0.52 -6.29
CA VAL A 117 -20.04 1.48 -5.95
C VAL A 117 -18.82 1.30 -6.85
N ALA A 118 -18.42 0.06 -7.12
CA ALA A 118 -17.30 -0.25 -8.00
C ALA A 118 -17.47 0.38 -9.41
N ASN A 119 -18.70 0.38 -9.94
CA ASN A 119 -19.02 0.99 -11.23
C ASN A 119 -18.95 2.53 -11.23
N MET A 120 -18.98 3.17 -10.06
CA MET A 120 -18.81 4.62 -9.93
C MET A 120 -17.33 5.03 -9.83
N ILE A 121 -16.44 4.07 -9.58
CA ILE A 121 -15.00 4.32 -9.42
C ILE A 121 -14.34 4.31 -10.79
N VAL A 122 -13.66 5.38 -11.15
CA VAL A 122 -13.03 5.54 -12.46
C VAL A 122 -11.52 5.42 -12.33
N ILE A 123 -10.93 4.54 -13.14
CA ILE A 123 -9.50 4.30 -13.16
C ILE A 123 -8.97 4.61 -14.55
N SER A 124 -8.02 5.53 -14.64
CA SER A 124 -7.40 5.98 -15.89
C SER A 124 -5.93 5.60 -15.92
N VAL A 125 -5.56 4.77 -16.90
CA VAL A 125 -4.17 4.32 -17.10
C VAL A 125 -3.51 5.16 -18.19
N PRO A 126 -2.32 5.74 -17.94
CA PRO A 126 -1.66 6.60 -18.91
C PRO A 126 -1.23 5.80 -20.15
N LEU A 127 -1.16 6.46 -21.30
CA LEU A 127 -0.77 5.83 -22.57
C LEU A 127 0.69 5.33 -22.56
N ARG A 128 1.57 6.00 -21.80
CA ARG A 128 2.99 5.65 -21.72
C ARG A 128 3.24 4.72 -20.51
N PRO A 129 4.00 3.63 -20.70
CA PRO A 129 4.44 2.77 -19.60
C PRO A 129 5.22 3.56 -18.55
N GLY A 130 5.10 3.16 -17.27
CA GLY A 130 5.81 3.81 -16.15
C GLY A 130 5.26 5.19 -15.75
N GLY A 131 3.96 5.42 -15.92
CA GLY A 131 3.26 6.65 -15.52
C GLY A 131 2.44 6.51 -14.24
N TYR A 132 1.63 7.53 -13.96
CA TYR A 132 0.67 7.53 -12.84
C TYR A 132 -0.69 7.02 -13.30
N VAL A 133 -1.23 6.02 -12.61
CA VAL A 133 -2.64 5.63 -12.69
C VAL A 133 -3.44 6.58 -11.83
N GLN A 134 -4.45 7.23 -12.42
CA GLN A 134 -5.39 8.03 -11.66
C GLN A 134 -6.57 7.16 -11.24
N VAL A 135 -6.91 7.19 -9.96
CA VAL A 135 -8.09 6.52 -9.41
C VAL A 135 -8.98 7.59 -8.79
N CYS A 136 -10.22 7.67 -9.27
CA CYS A 136 -11.23 8.61 -8.80
C CYS A 136 -12.40 7.85 -8.20
N VAL A 137 -12.71 8.14 -6.94
CA VAL A 137 -13.90 7.65 -6.24
C VAL A 137 -14.92 8.80 -6.09
N PRO A 138 -16.22 8.50 -5.93
CA PRO A 138 -17.24 9.52 -5.66
C PRO A 138 -16.90 10.38 -4.44
N ASP A 139 -17.19 11.68 -4.51
CA ASP A 139 -16.82 12.67 -3.48
C ASP A 139 -17.49 12.40 -2.12
N GLU A 140 -18.60 11.66 -2.10
CA GLU A 140 -19.31 11.28 -0.87
C GLU A 140 -18.62 10.13 -0.11
N LEU A 141 -17.63 9.47 -0.73
CA LEU A 141 -16.91 8.33 -0.17
C LEU A 141 -15.48 8.72 0.19
N SER A 142 -15.03 8.27 1.35
CA SER A 142 -13.66 8.44 1.84
C SER A 142 -13.05 7.09 2.19
N ASP A 143 -11.73 7.00 2.05
CA ASP A 143 -10.93 5.80 2.39
C ASP A 143 -11.46 4.53 1.71
N VAL A 144 -11.85 4.65 0.43
CA VAL A 144 -12.37 3.51 -0.34
C VAL A 144 -11.21 2.55 -0.66
N PRO A 145 -11.29 1.27 -0.27
CA PRO A 145 -10.22 0.31 -0.54
C PRO A 145 -10.23 -0.11 -2.02
N ILE A 146 -9.11 0.11 -2.70
CA ILE A 146 -8.86 -0.32 -4.08
C ILE A 146 -7.61 -1.21 -4.10
N PHE A 147 -7.70 -2.33 -4.78
CA PHE A 147 -6.59 -3.23 -5.02
C PHE A 147 -6.05 -3.01 -6.42
N LEU A 148 -4.77 -2.66 -6.52
CA LEU A 148 -4.09 -2.37 -7.78
C LEU A 148 -2.82 -3.23 -7.91
N TRP A 149 -2.59 -3.75 -9.10
CA TRP A 149 -1.30 -4.37 -9.49
C TRP A 149 -1.11 -4.27 -11.00
N SER A 150 0.10 -4.53 -11.46
CA SER A 150 0.48 -4.45 -12.87
C SER A 150 1.06 -5.77 -13.37
N LYS A 151 0.86 -6.06 -14.66
CA LYS A 151 1.55 -7.15 -15.37
C LYS A 151 1.96 -6.73 -16.76
#